data_AF-U4PE54-F1
#
_entry.id   AF-U4PE54-F1
#
_cell.length_a   1.000
_cell.length_b   1.000
_cell.length_c   1.000
_cell.angle_alpha   90.00
_cell.angle_beta   90.00
_cell.angle_gamma   90.00
#
_symmetry.space_group_name_H-M   'P 1'
#
loop_
_entity.id
_entity.type
_entity.pdbx_description
1 polymer ?
#
loop_
_entity_poly.entity_id
_entity_poly.type
_entity_poly.pdbx_seq_one_letter_code
_entity_poly.pdbx_strand_id
1 'polypeptide(L)' 'MHKVTLGVDSEEEIKKVADKLTARNVDHKVWIEDGFPVCIALKPYPKEEVKNALKGLKLF' A
#
# COMPACT_ATOMS: atom_id res chain seq x y z
N MET A 1 -6.21 17.82 0.64
CA MET A 1 -5.94 16.48 0.09
C MET A 1 -4.59 16.03 0.64
N HIS A 2 -4.57 15.14 1.63
CA HIS A 2 -3.34 14.73 2.32
C HIS A 2 -2.83 13.44 1.68
N LYS A 3 -1.66 13.49 1.01
CA LYS A 3 -1.00 12.31 0.45
C LYS A 3 0.08 11.86 1.42
N VAL A 4 0.15 10.56 1.69
CA VAL A 4 1.22 9.95 2.49
C VAL A 4 1.92 8.94 1.60
N THR A 5 3.25 9.01 1.57
CA THR A 5 4.09 8.03 0.90
C THR A 5 4.70 7.13 1.96
N LEU A 6 4.55 5.82 1.79
CA LEU A 6 5.09 4.83 2.71
C LEU A 6 6.09 3.97 1.95
N GLY A 7 7.25 3.77 2.56
CA GLY A 7 8.33 2.97 2.02
C GLY A 7 8.24 1.53 2.52
N VAL A 8 8.68 0.62 1.66
CA VAL A 8 8.92 -0.79 1.96
C VAL A 8 10.30 -1.17 1.48
N ASP A 9 10.95 -2.08 2.19
CA ASP A 9 12.35 -2.41 1.95
C ASP A 9 12.51 -3.50 0.87
N SER A 10 11.43 -4.17 0.43
CA SER A 10 11.50 -5.28 -0.55
C SER A 10 10.23 -5.49 -1.38
N GLU A 11 10.38 -6.12 -2.55
CA GLU A 11 9.26 -6.50 -3.45
C GLU A 11 8.24 -7.41 -2.74
N GLU A 12 8.72 -8.35 -1.94
CA GLU A 12 7.87 -9.27 -1.18
C GLU A 12 6.95 -8.52 -0.21
N GLU A 13 7.43 -7.40 0.36
CA GLU A 13 6.62 -6.56 1.23
C GLU A 13 5.54 -5.82 0.44
N ILE A 14 5.83 -5.35 -0.77
CA ILE A 14 4.82 -4.76 -1.68
C ILE A 14 3.70 -5.76 -1.91
N LYS A 15 4.04 -7.01 -2.27
CA LYS A 15 3.04 -8.07 -2.47
C LYS A 15 2.24 -8.36 -1.19
N LYS A 16 2.90 -8.45 -0.02
CA LYS A 16 2.21 -8.64 1.27
C LYS A 16 1.28 -7.48 1.62
N VAL A 17 1.64 -6.25 1.28
CA VAL A 17 0.79 -5.06 1.49
C VAL A 17 -0.42 -5.12 0.57
N ALA A 18 -0.24 -5.43 -0.72
CA ALA A 18 -1.35 -5.60 -1.66
C ALA A 18 -2.33 -6.69 -1.19
N ASP A 19 -1.82 -7.82 -0.71
CA ASP A 19 -2.64 -8.91 -0.18
C ASP A 19 -3.42 -8.48 1.08
N LYS A 20 -2.74 -7.80 2.02
CA LYS A 20 -3.40 -7.22 3.22
C LYS A 20 -4.49 -6.21 2.88
N LEU A 21 -4.27 -5.39 1.85
CA LEU A 21 -5.26 -4.41 1.38
C LEU A 21 -6.46 -5.11 0.74
N THR A 22 -6.21 -6.13 -0.08
CA THR A 22 -7.25 -6.98 -0.68
C THR A 22 -8.09 -7.68 0.39
N ALA A 23 -7.44 -8.32 1.37
CA ALA A 23 -8.11 -9.02 2.47
C ALA A 23 -9.00 -8.11 3.33
N ARG A 24 -8.69 -6.80 3.37
CA ARG A 24 -9.45 -5.79 4.11
C ARG A 24 -10.47 -5.05 3.24
N ASN A 25 -10.69 -5.47 1.99
CA ASN A 25 -11.57 -4.78 1.05
C ASN A 25 -11.20 -3.30 0.81
N VAL A 26 -9.91 -2.99 0.85
CA VAL A 26 -9.41 -1.64 0.57
C VAL A 26 -9.08 -1.53 -0.92
N ASP A 27 -9.74 -0.61 -1.63
CA ASP A 27 -9.47 -0.36 -3.03
C ASP A 27 -8.04 0.18 -3.20
N HIS A 28 -7.23 -0.57 -3.92
CA HIS A 28 -5.85 -0.23 -4.23
C HIS A 28 -5.48 -0.70 -5.64
N LYS A 29 -4.45 -0.10 -6.20
CA LYS A 29 -3.87 -0.45 -7.49
C LYS A 29 -2.39 -0.68 -7.33
N VAL A 30 -1.94 -1.88 -7.69
CA VAL A 30 -0.51 -2.20 -7.78
C VAL A 30 0.00 -1.72 -9.13
N TRP A 31 1.04 -0.91 -9.11
CA TRP A 31 1.77 -0.50 -10.30
C TRP A 31 2.91 -1.47 -10.53
N ILE A 32 2.94 -2.06 -11.72
CA ILE A 32 3.95 -3.02 -12.14
C ILE A 32 4.74 -2.35 -13.25
N GLU A 33 6.06 -2.26 -13.08
CA GLU A 33 6.97 -1.67 -14.04
C GLU A 33 8.07 -2.70 -14.33
N ASP A 34 8.32 -2.95 -15.62
CA ASP A 34 9.26 -3.99 -16.09
C ASP A 34 9.02 -5.41 -15.51
N GLY A 35 7.78 -5.71 -15.12
CA GLY A 35 7.39 -6.99 -14.52
C GLY A 35 7.53 -7.07 -12.99
N PHE A 36 7.99 -5.99 -12.35
CA PHE A 36 8.16 -5.89 -10.90
C PHE A 36 7.13 -4.93 -10.30
N PRO A 37 6.47 -5.26 -9.18
CA PRO A 37 5.57 -4.34 -8.50
C PRO A 37 6.41 -3.25 -7.82
N VAL A 38 6.30 -2.00 -8.31
CA VAL A 38 7.14 -0.88 -7.85
C VAL A 38 6.41 0.06 -6.89
N CYS A 39 5.09 0.20 -7.01
CA CYS A 39 4.32 1.01 -6.07
C CYS A 39 2.87 0.56 -5.95
N ILE A 40 2.21 0.99 -4.87
CA ILE A 40 0.78 0.75 -4.64
C ILE A 40 0.11 2.08 -4.39
N ALA A 41 -0.94 2.36 -5.16
CA ALA A 41 -1.79 3.53 -4.97
C ALA A 41 -3.10 3.11 -4.31
N LEU A 42 -3.48 3.79 -3.23
CA LEU A 42 -4.79 3.62 -2.59
C LEU A 42 -5.74 4.74 -2.99
N LYS A 43 -7.03 4.44 -3.00
CA LYS A 43 -8.08 5.46 -3.09
C LYS A 43 -8.03 6.36 -1.84
N PRO A 44 -8.51 7.62 -1.88
CA PRO A 44 -8.70 8.42 -0.67
C PRO A 44 -9.61 7.70 0.33
N TYR A 45 -9.06 7.39 1.49
CA TYR A 45 -9.76 6.78 2.61
C TYR A 45 -9.53 7.55 3.91
N PRO A 46 -10.43 7.41 4.90
CA PRO A 46 -10.19 7.90 6.25
C PRO A 46 -8.93 7.27 6.84
N LYS A 47 -8.12 8.07 7.53
CA LYS A 47 -6.87 7.60 8.16
C LYS A 47 -7.12 6.38 9.05
N GLU A 48 -8.22 6.34 9.78
CA GLU A 48 -8.56 5.26 10.72
C GLU A 48 -8.78 3.92 10.02
N GLU A 49 -9.37 3.92 8.83
CA GLU A 49 -9.64 2.72 8.03
C GLU A 49 -8.35 2.10 7.47
N VAL A 50 -7.47 2.95 6.91
CA VAL A 50 -6.22 2.47 6.30
C VAL A 50 -5.08 2.30 7.28
N LYS A 51 -5.13 2.95 8.46
CA LYS A 51 -4.05 2.91 9.47
C LYS A 51 -3.73 1.49 9.91
N ASN A 52 -4.73 0.61 10.02
CA ASN A 52 -4.49 -0.78 10.39
C ASN A 52 -3.91 -1.61 9.24
N ALA A 53 -4.24 -1.29 7.98
CA ALA A 53 -3.70 -1.99 6.81
C ALA A 53 -2.25 -1.58 6.51
N LEU A 54 -1.94 -0.30 6.74
CA LEU A 54 -0.63 0.32 6.52
C LEU A 54 0.26 0.27 7.78
N LYS A 55 -0.19 -0.41 8.84
CA LYS A 55 0.52 -0.51 10.12
C LYS A 55 1.84 -1.26 9.93
N GLY A 56 2.94 -0.61 10.29
CA GLY A 56 4.30 -1.18 10.20
C GLY A 56 5.10 -0.68 8.99
N LEU A 57 4.47 0.03 8.06
CA LEU A 57 5.18 0.69 6.97
C LEU A 57 5.86 1.97 7.47
N LYS A 58 7.09 2.22 7.02
CA LYS A 58 7.83 3.43 7.36
C LYS A 58 7.39 4.59 6.47
N LEU A 59 7.39 5.80 7.01
CA LEU A 59 7.28 7.00 6.18
C LEU A 59 8.53 7.11 5.31
N PHE A 60 8.29 7.27 4.01
CA PHE A 60 9.32 7.49 2.99
C PHE A 60 9.65 8.99 2.91
#